data_AF-X1NKN2-F1
#
_entry.id   AF-X1NKN2-F1
#
_cell.length_a   1.000
_cell.length_b   1.000
_cell.length_c   1.000
_cell.angle_alpha   90.00
_cell.angle_beta   90.00
_cell.angle_gamma   90.00
#
_symmetry.space_group_name_H-M   'P 1'
#
loop_
_entity.id
_entity.type
_entity.pdbx_description
1 polymer ?
#
loop_
_entity_poly.entity_id
_entity_poly.type
_entity_poly.pdbx_seq_one_letter_code
_entity_poly.pdbx_strand_id
1 'polypeptide(L)'
;MSGVNVQLAENQRKINSALSAAQSGLECGKYIVAAVTLASTGDNTVSVDQANTAWTTFCQHVQDTALSGKTVPPPTRFTDSSGSGDQIVTPSINFGSTNTDFAMRFYRYDDDPHIIKLQSTGTDREVTRQINMDMVISKDSKVLNYAIAGRGRMWLTGNSTIHG
;
A
#
# COMPACT_ATOMS: atom_id res chain seq x y z
N MET A 1 -35.48 17.50 24.21
CA MET A 1 -35.30 16.44 23.19
C MET A 1 -34.65 16.93 21.88
N SER A 2 -34.63 18.23 21.52
CA SER A 2 -33.96 18.68 20.28
C SER A 2 -32.43 18.65 20.35
N GLY A 3 -31.82 18.96 21.51
CA GLY A 3 -30.37 18.96 21.67
C GLY A 3 -29.70 17.60 21.42
N VAL A 4 -30.33 16.51 21.87
CA VAL A 4 -29.84 15.14 21.63
C VAL A 4 -29.89 14.78 20.14
N ASN A 5 -30.96 15.17 19.45
CA ASN A 5 -31.09 14.90 18.00
C ASN A 5 -30.09 15.70 17.18
N VAL A 6 -29.81 16.96 17.55
CA VAL A 6 -28.78 17.79 16.90
C VAL A 6 -27.40 17.20 17.13
N GLN A 7 -27.09 16.78 18.36
CA GLN A 7 -25.80 16.18 18.69
C GLN A 7 -25.59 14.84 17.98
N LEU A 8 -26.63 14.02 17.87
CA LEU A 8 -26.59 12.77 17.11
C LEU A 8 -26.33 13.01 15.61
N ALA A 9 -27.03 13.98 15.02
CA ALA A 9 -26.84 14.34 13.62
C ALA A 9 -25.44 14.91 13.34
N GLU A 10 -24.91 15.72 14.26
CA GLU A 10 -23.55 16.25 14.16
C GLU A 10 -22.49 15.15 14.26
N ASN A 11 -22.65 14.21 15.19
CA ASN A 11 -21.76 13.06 15.33
C ASN A 11 -21.81 12.18 14.08
N GLN A 12 -22.99 11.90 13.55
CA GLN A 12 -23.14 11.13 12.31
C GLN A 12 -22.45 11.83 11.13
N ARG A 13 -22.58 13.15 11.03
CA ARG A 13 -21.89 13.94 10.00
C ARG A 13 -20.37 13.82 10.14
N LYS A 14 -19.81 14.03 11.33
CA LYS A 14 -18.36 13.90 11.59
C LYS A 14 -17.85 12.50 11.23
N ILE A 15 -18.59 11.47 11.62
CA ILE A 15 -18.26 10.07 11.29
C ILE A 15 -18.21 9.85 9.78
N ASN A 16 -19.20 10.36 9.05
CA ASN A 16 -19.24 10.21 7.61
C ASN A 16 -18.12 11.01 6.92
N SER A 17 -17.85 12.24 7.36
CA SER A 17 -16.73 13.04 6.84
C SER A 17 -15.39 12.34 7.03
N ALA A 18 -15.10 11.85 8.24
CA ALA A 18 -13.87 11.13 8.54
C ALA A 18 -13.73 9.86 7.69
N LEU A 19 -14.85 9.15 7.46
CA LEU A 19 -14.86 7.98 6.57
C LEU A 19 -14.59 8.35 5.11
N SER A 20 -15.22 9.40 4.60
CA SER A 20 -14.99 9.88 3.23
C SER A 20 -13.54 10.34 3.02
N ALA A 21 -12.95 11.00 4.02
CA ALA A 21 -11.53 11.36 4.00
C ALA A 21 -10.64 10.11 3.96
N ALA A 22 -10.93 9.10 4.79
CA ALA A 22 -10.20 7.84 4.77
C ALA A 22 -10.31 7.12 3.41
N GLN A 23 -11.49 7.12 2.79
CA GLN A 23 -11.68 6.57 1.44
C GLN A 23 -10.88 7.33 0.38
N SER A 24 -10.88 8.67 0.45
CA SER A 24 -10.06 9.49 -0.44
C SER A 24 -8.57 9.16 -0.31
N GLY A 25 -8.07 9.04 0.92
CA GLY A 25 -6.68 8.64 1.16
C GLY A 25 -6.37 7.23 0.65
N LEU A 26 -7.32 6.29 0.74
CA LEU A 26 -7.13 4.95 0.18
C LEU A 26 -6.97 4.99 -1.34
N GLU A 27 -7.82 5.75 -2.04
CA GLU A 27 -7.73 5.87 -3.50
C GLU A 27 -6.44 6.60 -3.93
N CYS A 28 -6.03 7.64 -3.21
CA CYS A 28 -4.72 8.27 -3.42
C CYS A 28 -3.58 7.26 -3.23
N GLY A 29 -3.66 6.43 -2.18
CA GLY A 29 -2.64 5.42 -1.90
C GLY A 29 -2.55 4.36 -2.99
N LYS A 30 -3.69 3.87 -3.47
CA LYS A 30 -3.77 2.96 -4.63
C LYS A 30 -3.16 3.58 -5.88
N TYR A 31 -3.43 4.86 -6.13
CA TYR A 31 -2.86 5.57 -7.28
C TYR A 31 -1.34 5.65 -7.20
N ILE A 32 -0.76 6.01 -6.04
CA ILE A 32 0.70 6.03 -5.85
C ILE A 32 1.31 4.64 -6.09
N VAL A 33 0.67 3.61 -5.54
CA VAL A 33 1.13 2.22 -5.72
C VAL A 33 1.00 1.77 -7.18
N ALA A 34 0.00 2.23 -7.92
CA ALA A 34 -0.15 1.91 -9.34
C ALA A 34 0.84 2.70 -10.23
N ALA A 35 1.30 3.87 -9.78
CA ALA A 35 2.21 4.74 -10.52
C ALA A 35 3.69 4.39 -10.34
N VAL A 36 4.05 3.68 -9.26
CA VAL A 36 5.43 3.26 -9.03
C VAL A 36 5.90 2.31 -10.12
N THR A 37 7.06 2.59 -10.70
CA THR A 37 7.72 1.69 -11.64
C THR A 37 8.72 0.84 -10.86
N LEU A 38 8.54 -0.47 -10.88
CA LEU A 38 9.43 -1.44 -10.24
C LEU A 38 10.24 -2.21 -11.29
N ALA A 39 11.42 -2.68 -10.89
CA ALA A 39 12.23 -3.52 -11.75
C ALA A 39 11.51 -4.85 -12.04
N SER A 40 11.52 -5.27 -13.30
CA SER A 40 11.04 -6.60 -13.69
C SER A 40 12.14 -7.63 -13.42
N THR A 41 11.73 -8.81 -12.94
CA THR A 41 12.62 -9.97 -12.76
C THR A 41 12.20 -11.10 -13.69
N GLY A 42 13.19 -11.86 -14.17
CA GLY A 42 12.96 -13.09 -14.91
C GLY A 42 12.48 -14.26 -14.04
N ASP A 43 12.67 -14.19 -12.73
CA ASP A 43 12.35 -15.28 -11.80
C ASP A 43 10.84 -15.45 -11.63
N ASN A 44 10.39 -16.67 -11.33
CA ASN A 44 8.96 -16.95 -11.12
C ASN A 44 8.46 -16.58 -9.72
N THR A 45 9.36 -16.19 -8.82
CA THR A 45 9.08 -15.78 -7.45
C THR A 45 9.85 -14.51 -7.11
N VAL A 46 9.31 -13.68 -6.24
CA VAL A 46 10.01 -12.51 -5.72
C VAL A 46 10.84 -12.94 -4.51
N SER A 47 12.15 -12.76 -4.54
CA SER A 47 13.01 -13.01 -3.38
C SER A 47 12.82 -11.92 -2.31
N VAL A 48 13.25 -12.19 -1.07
CA VAL A 48 13.22 -11.19 0.02
C VAL A 48 14.03 -9.94 -0.35
N ASP A 49 15.19 -10.10 -1.00
CA ASP A 49 16.02 -8.97 -1.45
C ASP A 49 15.32 -8.14 -2.52
N GLN A 50 14.61 -8.79 -3.45
CA GLN A 50 13.80 -8.11 -4.45
C GLN A 50 12.62 -7.36 -3.79
N ALA A 51 11.97 -7.95 -2.78
CA ALA A 51 10.92 -7.28 -2.01
C ALA A 51 11.46 -6.06 -1.24
N ASN A 52 12.66 -6.16 -0.65
CA ASN A 52 13.36 -5.04 0.01
C ASN A 52 13.71 -3.91 -0.96
N THR A 53 14.16 -4.27 -2.16
CA THR A 53 14.45 -3.30 -3.22
C THR A 53 13.18 -2.60 -3.69
N ALA A 54 12.10 -3.35 -3.89
CA ALA A 54 10.79 -2.81 -4.24
C ALA A 54 10.26 -1.86 -3.17
N TRP A 55 10.36 -2.22 -1.90
CA TRP A 55 9.99 -1.35 -0.78
C TRP A 55 10.78 -0.04 -0.75
N THR A 56 12.11 -0.13 -0.91
CA THR A 56 12.99 1.06 -0.93
C THR A 56 12.62 1.98 -2.09
N THR A 57 12.41 1.42 -3.27
CA THR A 57 12.02 2.15 -4.49
C THR A 57 10.66 2.81 -4.31
N PHE A 58 9.70 2.08 -3.73
CA PHE A 58 8.38 2.59 -3.42
C PHE A 58 8.42 3.74 -2.40
N CYS A 59 9.18 3.61 -1.31
CA CYS A 59 9.34 4.67 -0.33
C CYS A 59 9.96 5.94 -0.93
N GLN A 60 10.93 5.80 -1.84
CA GLN A 60 11.49 6.93 -2.56
C GLN A 60 10.42 7.58 -3.45
N HIS A 61 9.65 6.77 -4.21
CA HIS A 61 8.57 7.27 -5.05
C HIS A 61 7.49 8.03 -4.26
N VAL A 62 7.10 7.53 -3.08
CA VAL A 62 6.16 8.22 -2.19
C VAL A 62 6.71 9.58 -1.75
N GLN A 63 7.99 9.66 -1.42
CA GLN A 63 8.65 10.92 -1.05
C GLN A 63 8.71 11.90 -2.22
N ASP A 64 9.10 11.43 -3.41
CA ASP A 64 9.24 12.24 -4.62
C ASP A 64 7.89 12.74 -5.13
N THR A 65 6.83 11.94 -4.98
CA THR A 65 5.46 12.32 -5.37
C THR A 65 4.96 13.52 -4.56
N ALA A 66 5.44 13.67 -3.31
CA ALA A 66 5.19 14.82 -2.43
C ALA A 66 3.74 15.34 -2.51
N LEU A 67 2.77 14.48 -2.18
CA LEU A 67 1.34 14.78 -2.36
C LEU A 67 0.95 16.15 -1.79
N SER A 68 0.22 16.92 -2.59
CA SER A 68 -0.17 18.31 -2.27
C SER A 68 1.02 19.24 -1.97
N GLY A 69 2.21 18.95 -2.53
CA GLY A 69 3.43 19.72 -2.32
C GLY A 69 4.02 19.56 -0.92
N LYS A 70 3.54 18.60 -0.12
CA LYS A 70 4.04 18.39 1.24
C LYS A 70 5.19 17.38 1.22
N THR A 71 6.26 17.74 1.92
CA THR A 71 7.40 16.83 2.13
C THR A 71 6.96 15.62 2.95
N VAL A 72 7.19 14.43 2.41
CA VAL A 72 6.99 13.18 3.15
C VAL A 72 8.28 12.85 3.91
N PRO A 73 8.22 12.56 5.22
CA PRO A 73 9.38 12.13 5.99
C PRO A 73 9.97 10.80 5.46
N PRO A 74 11.27 10.54 5.72
CA PRO A 74 11.88 9.27 5.35
C PRO A 74 11.24 8.09 6.09
N PRO A 75 11.37 6.85 5.56
CA PRO A 75 10.89 5.66 6.24
C PRO A 75 11.49 5.49 7.63
N THR A 76 10.70 4.97 8.55
CA THR A 76 11.10 4.74 9.95
C THR A 76 10.78 3.31 10.36
N ARG A 77 11.48 2.81 11.38
CA ARG A 77 11.14 1.53 12.03
C ARG A 77 9.98 1.72 12.99
N PHE A 78 9.15 0.70 13.13
CA PHE A 78 8.10 0.64 14.15
C PHE A 78 8.09 -0.72 14.83
N THR A 79 7.41 -0.82 15.97
CA THR A 79 7.13 -2.08 16.66
C THR A 79 5.77 -1.96 17.33
N ASP A 80 4.92 -2.93 17.10
CA ASP A 80 3.60 -3.04 17.72
C ASP A 80 3.32 -4.48 18.19
N SER A 81 2.09 -4.78 18.59
CA SER A 81 1.70 -6.10 19.10
C SER A 81 1.85 -7.23 18.08
N SER A 82 1.96 -6.91 16.79
CA SER A 82 2.05 -7.89 15.70
C SER A 82 3.49 -8.10 15.23
N GLY A 83 4.45 -7.29 15.70
CA GLY A 83 5.87 -7.42 15.39
C GLY A 83 6.56 -6.09 15.10
N SER A 84 7.75 -6.18 14.51
CA SER A 84 8.55 -5.04 14.05
C SER A 84 8.52 -4.92 12.53
N GLY A 85 8.80 -3.72 12.03
CA GLY A 85 8.75 -3.47 10.60
C GLY A 85 9.18 -2.07 10.21
N ASP A 86 9.02 -1.78 8.91
CA ASP A 86 9.30 -0.49 8.30
C ASP A 86 7.99 0.21 7.93
N GLN A 87 7.95 1.53 8.07
CA GLN A 87 6.80 2.35 7.67
C GLN A 87 7.23 3.65 7.02
N ILE A 88 6.37 4.17 6.16
CA ILE A 88 6.40 5.55 5.70
C ILE A 88 5.02 6.16 5.89
N VAL A 89 4.96 7.36 6.48
CA VAL A 89 3.72 8.04 6.83
C VAL A 89 3.69 9.38 6.09
N THR A 90 2.64 9.58 5.29
CA THR A 90 2.43 10.87 4.63
C THR A 90 1.93 11.90 5.64
N PRO A 91 2.25 13.19 5.46
CA PRO A 91 1.62 14.24 6.25
C PRO A 91 0.11 14.26 6.02
N SER A 92 -0.67 14.78 6.98
CA SER A 92 -2.11 14.99 6.81
C SER A 92 -2.39 15.91 5.62
N ILE A 93 -3.29 15.50 4.74
CA ILE A 93 -3.75 16.23 3.56
C ILE A 93 -5.18 16.66 3.81
N ASN A 94 -5.47 17.95 3.62
CA ASN A 94 -6.82 18.47 3.79
C ASN A 94 -7.73 17.93 2.70
N PHE A 95 -8.93 17.50 3.09
CA PHE A 95 -9.96 16.97 2.22
C PHE A 95 -11.27 17.71 2.43
N GLY A 96 -11.71 18.47 1.43
CA GLY A 96 -12.99 19.19 1.50
C GLY A 96 -12.95 20.37 2.48
N SER A 97 -13.81 20.31 3.51
CA SER A 97 -14.04 21.43 4.44
C SER A 97 -12.95 21.61 5.49
N THR A 98 -12.92 22.78 6.14
CA THR A 98 -11.98 23.08 7.23
C THR A 98 -12.10 22.03 8.34
N ASN A 99 -10.98 21.39 8.70
CA ASN A 99 -10.82 20.33 9.71
C ASN A 99 -11.17 18.90 9.30
N THR A 100 -11.25 18.62 7.99
CA THR A 100 -11.27 17.25 7.50
C THR A 100 -9.97 16.96 6.76
N ASP A 101 -9.24 15.94 7.20
CA ASP A 101 -7.96 15.56 6.63
C ASP A 101 -7.79 14.05 6.57
N PHE A 102 -6.83 13.59 5.77
CA PHE A 102 -6.39 12.21 5.79
C PHE A 102 -4.87 12.09 5.75
N ALA A 103 -4.34 11.04 6.35
CA ALA A 103 -2.95 10.64 6.23
C ALA A 103 -2.89 9.16 5.83
N MET A 104 -1.87 8.80 5.05
CA MET A 104 -1.61 7.42 4.66
C MET A 104 -0.38 6.93 5.39
N ARG A 105 -0.45 5.69 5.85
CA ARG A 105 0.67 4.92 6.40
C ARG A 105 0.83 3.68 5.52
N PHE A 106 1.97 3.60 4.84
CA PHE A 106 2.40 2.36 4.22
C PHE A 106 3.37 1.68 5.16
N TYR A 107 3.21 0.39 5.39
CA TYR A 107 4.07 -0.36 6.30
C TYR A 107 4.16 -1.82 5.90
N ARG A 108 5.21 -2.50 6.34
CA ARG A 108 5.40 -3.94 6.19
C ARG A 108 6.07 -4.51 7.44
N TYR A 109 5.86 -5.78 7.73
CA TYR A 109 6.50 -6.46 8.85
C TYR A 109 7.77 -7.18 8.40
N ASP A 110 8.69 -7.40 9.34
CA ASP A 110 9.94 -8.14 9.07
C ASP A 110 9.69 -9.62 8.73
N ASP A 111 8.64 -10.20 9.33
CA ASP A 111 8.28 -11.62 9.16
C ASP A 111 7.79 -11.93 7.74
N ASP A 112 7.17 -10.95 7.07
CA ASP A 112 6.68 -11.07 5.69
C ASP A 112 6.90 -9.75 4.91
N PRO A 113 8.07 -9.59 4.27
CA PRO A 113 8.41 -8.39 3.51
C PRO A 113 7.67 -8.29 2.17
N HIS A 114 6.92 -9.32 1.76
CA HIS A 114 6.19 -9.37 0.49
C HIS A 114 4.81 -8.74 0.57
N ILE A 115 4.34 -8.35 1.76
CA ILE A 115 3.06 -7.70 1.95
C ILE A 115 3.28 -6.27 2.43
N ILE A 116 2.92 -5.30 1.59
CA ILE A 116 2.80 -3.90 1.98
C ILE A 116 1.37 -3.63 2.40
N LYS A 117 1.20 -3.09 3.60
CA LYS A 117 -0.08 -2.69 4.16
C LYS A 117 -0.25 -1.18 3.98
N LEU A 118 -1.36 -0.78 3.38
CA LEU A 118 -1.82 0.60 3.30
C LEU A 118 -2.90 0.84 4.34
N GLN A 119 -2.65 1.76 5.25
CA GLN A 119 -3.63 2.30 6.18
C GLN A 119 -3.91 3.75 5.81
N SER A 120 -5.15 4.07 5.45
CA SER A 120 -5.62 5.44 5.31
C SER A 120 -6.39 5.84 6.56
N THR A 121 -5.95 6.90 7.22
CA THR A 121 -6.59 7.46 8.41
C THR A 121 -7.23 8.80 8.02
N GLY A 122 -8.56 8.86 8.05
CA GLY A 122 -9.32 10.09 7.87
C GLY A 122 -9.80 10.65 9.20
N THR A 123 -9.72 11.97 9.36
CA THR A 123 -10.10 12.68 10.59
C THR A 123 -11.06 13.81 10.25
N ASP A 124 -12.11 13.97 11.06
CA ASP A 124 -12.91 15.20 11.14
C ASP A 124 -13.00 15.61 12.62
N ARG A 125 -12.21 16.63 12.99
CA ARG A 125 -12.05 17.11 14.37
C ARG A 125 -11.60 15.99 15.33
N GLU A 126 -12.50 15.49 16.16
CA GLU A 126 -12.25 14.48 17.21
C GLU A 126 -12.57 13.06 16.72
N VAL A 127 -13.14 12.91 15.52
CA VAL A 127 -13.53 11.60 15.00
C VAL A 127 -12.51 11.14 13.98
N THR A 128 -11.96 9.95 14.21
CA THR A 128 -11.02 9.29 13.31
C THR A 128 -11.61 7.99 12.77
N ARG A 129 -11.40 7.74 11.47
CA ARG A 129 -11.73 6.49 10.79
C ARG A 129 -10.52 5.97 10.03
N GLN A 130 -10.37 4.65 10.03
CA GLN A 130 -9.26 3.99 9.36
C GLN A 130 -9.78 2.95 8.38
N ILE A 131 -9.14 2.89 7.21
CA ILE A 131 -9.35 1.84 6.22
C ILE A 131 -7.99 1.23 5.92
N ASN A 132 -7.94 -0.10 5.93
CA ASN A 132 -6.71 -0.86 5.71
C ASN A 132 -6.83 -1.71 4.43
N MET A 133 -5.72 -1.88 3.73
CA MET A 133 -5.61 -2.70 2.54
C MET A 133 -4.24 -3.38 2.52
N ASP A 134 -4.24 -4.68 2.22
CA ASP A 134 -3.00 -5.45 2.02
C ASP A 134 -2.68 -5.52 0.52
N MET A 135 -1.41 -5.33 0.18
CA MET A 135 -0.91 -5.30 -1.20
C MET A 135 0.29 -6.24 -1.30
N VAL A 136 0.20 -7.21 -2.20
CA VAL A 136 1.23 -8.23 -2.36
C VAL A 136 2.24 -7.81 -3.42
N ILE A 137 3.52 -7.80 -3.05
CA ILE A 137 4.64 -7.70 -3.98
C ILE A 137 4.77 -9.04 -4.68
N SER A 138 4.37 -9.10 -5.94
CA SER A 138 4.38 -10.32 -6.73
C SER A 138 4.90 -10.06 -8.13
N LYS A 139 5.31 -11.13 -8.80
CA LYS A 139 5.72 -11.07 -10.20
C LYS A 139 4.55 -10.64 -11.07
N ASP A 140 4.80 -9.79 -12.06
CA ASP A 140 3.84 -9.56 -13.12
C ASP A 140 3.61 -10.86 -13.92
N SER A 141 2.36 -11.31 -13.95
CA SER A 141 1.87 -12.47 -14.70
C SER A 141 2.18 -12.45 -16.21
N LYS A 142 2.61 -11.31 -16.77
CA LYS A 142 2.92 -11.16 -18.20
C LYS A 142 4.19 -11.88 -18.66
N VAL A 143 5.15 -12.16 -17.77
CA VAL A 143 6.44 -12.75 -18.16
C VAL A 143 6.63 -14.11 -17.48
N LEU A 144 5.98 -15.15 -17.97
CA LEU A 144 6.35 -16.51 -17.56
C LEU A 144 7.66 -16.86 -18.27
N ASN A 145 8.77 -16.93 -17.53
CA ASN A 145 9.98 -17.55 -18.03
C ASN A 145 9.88 -19.04 -17.79
N TYR A 146 9.77 -19.78 -18.89
CA TYR A 146 9.78 -21.23 -18.91
C TYR A 146 10.82 -21.68 -19.93
N ALA A 147 11.67 -22.63 -19.53
CA ALA A 147 12.51 -23.33 -20.47
C ALA A 147 11.66 -24.19 -21.43
N ILE A 148 10.57 -24.76 -20.92
CA ILE A 148 9.50 -25.42 -21.69
C ILE A 148 8.15 -25.24 -20.97
N ALA A 149 7.10 -24.89 -21.71
CA ALA A 149 5.72 -24.94 -21.23
C ALA A 149 4.83 -25.71 -22.22
N GLY A 150 4.00 -26.63 -21.71
CA GLY A 150 3.08 -27.41 -22.52
C GLY A 150 1.80 -27.75 -21.74
N ARG A 151 0.66 -27.72 -22.43
CA ARG A 151 -0.65 -28.14 -21.88
C ARG A 151 -0.99 -29.62 -22.13
N GLY A 152 -0.10 -30.33 -22.82
CA GLY A 152 -0.29 -31.71 -23.27
C GLY A 152 0.92 -32.60 -22.99
N ARG A 153 0.80 -33.88 -23.35
CA ARG A 153 1.84 -34.88 -23.10
C ARG A 153 3.09 -34.55 -23.91
N MET A 154 4.23 -34.52 -23.23
CA MET A 154 5.53 -34.15 -23.82
C MET A 154 6.48 -35.32 -23.67
N TRP A 155 7.11 -35.72 -24.77
CA TRP A 155 8.12 -36.78 -24.79
C TRP A 155 9.46 -36.18 -25.15
N LEU A 156 10.36 -36.15 -24.17
CA LEU A 156 11.78 -35.81 -24.35
C LEU A 156 12.54 -37.13 -24.46
N THR A 157 13.17 -37.38 -25.61
CA THR A 157 13.95 -38.60 -25.87
C THR A 157 15.38 -38.25 -26.30
N GLY A 158 16.34 -39.11 -25.97
CA GLY A 158 17.77 -38.86 -26.21
C GLY A 158 18.44 -37.96 -25.16
N ASN A 159 19.66 -37.48 -25.45
CA ASN A 159 20.41 -36.56 -24.58
C ASN A 159 19.90 -35.12 -24.78
N SER A 160 18.90 -34.71 -24.01
CA SER A 160 18.38 -33.34 -24.03
C SER A 160 18.98 -32.52 -22.90
N THR A 161 19.54 -31.35 -23.24
CA THR A 161 19.90 -30.31 -22.26
C THR A 161 18.99 -29.12 -22.50
N ILE A 162 18.22 -28.74 -21.48
CA ILE A 162 17.25 -27.65 -21.56
C ILE A 162 17.75 -26.52 -20.66
N HIS A 163 17.83 -25.31 -21.21
CA HIS A 163 18.17 -24.08 -20.49
C HIS A 163 17.01 -23.10 -20.61
N GLY A 164 16.59 -22.53 -19.48
CA GLY A 164 15.64 -21.43 -19.42
C GLY A 164 15.34 -21.04 -17.99
#